data_AF-A0A0K0Y939-F1
#
_entry.id   AF-A0A0K0Y939-F1
#
_cell.length_a   1.000
_cell.length_b   1.000
_cell.length_c   1.000
_cell.angle_alpha   90.00
_cell.angle_beta   90.00
_cell.angle_gamma   90.00
#
_symmetry.space_group_name_H-M   'P 1'
#
loop_
_entity.id
_entity.type
_entity.pdbx_description
1 polymer ?
#
loop_
_entity_poly.entity_id
_entity_poly.type
_entity_poly.pdbx_seq_one_letter_code
_entity_poly.pdbx_strand_id
1 'polypeptide(L)'
;MKLAGFLVGAGVAGLGVYAFNVLTTVTGDDLLSTYLSDHCLPYVQTGETPFTDIGRTPGVYDEVEVSENLENAGAAILENNRFVAEWGEAENPNDPTSQLRVCIVEVSYTENSVEGFVVEPDGFIARYTDVIATAEPLVPEVDVLTDGPRTIGWYSADRDPFEGLRVVMVARPARVSSVMVVGDAN
;
A
#
# COMPACT_ATOMS: atom_id res chain seq x y z
N MET A 1 48.66 -6.61 20.98
CA MET A 1 48.16 -5.22 20.83
C MET A 1 47.55 -4.93 19.46
N LYS A 2 48.10 -5.40 18.32
CA LYS A 2 47.50 -5.16 16.98
C LYS A 2 46.12 -5.82 16.75
N LEU A 3 45.87 -6.98 17.36
CA LEU A 3 44.59 -7.70 17.26
C LEU A 3 43.43 -6.98 17.95
N ALA A 4 43.69 -6.31 19.07
CA ALA A 4 42.67 -5.57 19.82
C ALA A 4 42.23 -4.30 19.07
N GLY A 5 43.17 -3.58 18.43
CA GLY A 5 42.84 -2.42 17.58
C GLY A 5 42.03 -2.80 16.34
N PHE A 6 42.31 -3.98 15.75
CA PHE A 6 41.54 -4.50 14.62
C PHE A 6 40.11 -4.91 15.03
N LEU A 7 39.94 -5.58 16.18
CA LEU A 7 38.62 -5.98 16.69
C LEU A 7 37.74 -4.79 17.06
N VAL A 8 38.32 -3.74 17.67
CA VAL A 8 37.58 -2.51 17.99
C VAL A 8 37.22 -1.74 16.71
N GLY A 9 38.14 -1.64 15.75
CA GLY A 9 37.87 -0.99 14.46
C GLY A 9 36.78 -1.71 13.65
N ALA A 10 36.82 -3.04 13.61
CA ALA A 10 35.80 -3.85 12.95
C ALA A 10 34.44 -3.76 13.66
N GLY A 11 34.42 -3.70 14.99
CA GLY A 11 33.18 -3.52 15.76
C GLY A 11 32.50 -2.17 15.51
N VAL A 12 33.27 -1.08 15.49
CA VAL A 12 32.73 0.26 15.20
C VAL A 12 32.27 0.38 13.74
N ALA A 13 33.02 -0.18 12.79
CA ALA A 13 32.60 -0.20 11.40
C ALA A 13 31.32 -1.04 11.19
N GLY A 14 31.21 -2.20 11.86
CA GLY A 14 30.01 -3.04 11.83
C GLY A 14 28.77 -2.32 12.36
N LEU A 15 28.89 -1.58 13.47
CA LEU A 15 27.80 -0.74 13.99
C LEU A 15 27.43 0.39 13.03
N GLY A 16 28.42 1.01 12.38
CA GLY A 16 28.19 2.06 11.38
C GLY A 16 27.42 1.55 10.16
N VAL A 17 27.79 0.37 9.63
CA VAL A 17 27.07 -0.27 8.52
C VAL A 17 25.67 -0.69 8.93
N TYR A 18 25.49 -1.24 10.15
CA TYR A 18 24.17 -1.59 10.67
C TYR A 18 23.27 -0.36 10.81
N ALA A 19 23.77 0.73 11.42
CA ALA A 19 23.00 1.95 11.57
C ALA A 19 22.65 2.59 10.21
N PHE A 20 23.60 2.61 9.27
CA PHE A 20 23.32 3.08 7.91
C PHE A 20 22.26 2.21 7.23
N ASN A 21 22.39 0.89 7.30
CA ASN A 21 21.43 -0.04 6.71
C ASN A 21 20.02 0.13 7.31
N VAL A 22 19.90 0.25 8.64
CA VAL A 22 18.61 0.51 9.30
C VAL A 22 18.01 1.86 8.87
N LEU A 23 18.84 2.88 8.63
CA LEU A 23 18.38 4.21 8.23
C LEU A 23 18.06 4.34 6.74
N THR A 24 18.56 3.44 5.89
CA THR A 24 18.39 3.54 4.42
C THR A 24 17.56 2.42 3.82
N THR A 25 17.21 1.39 4.59
CA THR A 25 16.38 0.28 4.09
C THR A 25 14.93 0.69 4.14
N VAL A 26 14.31 0.80 2.97
CA VAL A 26 12.86 0.96 2.85
C VAL A 26 12.22 -0.41 3.07
N THR A 27 11.44 -0.53 4.15
CA THR A 27 10.76 -1.79 4.50
C THR A 27 9.44 -1.95 3.75
N GLY A 28 8.86 -3.14 3.78
CA GLY A 28 7.52 -3.35 3.21
C GLY A 28 6.43 -2.57 3.95
N ASP A 29 6.62 -2.35 5.26
CA ASP A 29 5.77 -1.47 6.07
C ASP A 29 5.85 -0.01 5.60
N ASP A 30 7.06 0.49 5.32
CA ASP A 30 7.27 1.86 4.82
C ASP A 30 6.63 2.03 3.44
N LEU A 31 6.87 1.09 2.51
CA LEU A 31 6.29 1.13 1.17
C LEU A 31 4.75 1.13 1.21
N LEU A 32 4.16 0.21 1.98
CA LEU A 32 2.71 0.12 2.08
C LEU A 32 2.12 1.38 2.72
N SER A 33 2.78 1.93 3.74
CA SER A 33 2.34 3.18 4.38
C SER A 33 2.40 4.34 3.39
N THR A 34 3.51 4.53 2.69
CA THR A 34 3.67 5.58 1.66
C THR A 34 2.62 5.44 0.55
N TYR A 35 2.39 4.24 0.02
CA TYR A 35 1.40 4.06 -1.05
C TYR A 35 -0.01 4.38 -0.58
N LEU A 36 -0.31 4.08 0.68
CA LEU A 36 -1.60 4.37 1.29
C LEU A 36 -1.76 5.86 1.60
N SER A 37 -0.87 6.45 2.41
CA SER A 37 -1.00 7.82 2.92
C SER A 37 -0.67 8.90 1.90
N ASP A 38 0.31 8.66 1.04
CA ASP A 38 0.89 9.72 0.20
C ASP A 38 0.36 9.65 -1.24
N HIS A 39 -0.28 8.54 -1.62
CA HIS A 39 -0.76 8.35 -2.99
C HIS A 39 -2.25 7.98 -3.06
N CYS A 40 -2.66 6.83 -2.51
CA CYS A 40 -4.03 6.38 -2.70
C CYS A 40 -5.07 7.19 -1.90
N LEU A 41 -4.82 7.49 -0.63
CA LEU A 41 -5.75 8.29 0.18
C LEU A 41 -5.92 9.71 -0.39
N PRO A 42 -4.85 10.46 -0.74
CA PRO A 42 -4.97 11.76 -1.39
C PRO A 42 -5.76 11.69 -2.69
N TYR A 43 -5.46 10.72 -3.57
CA TYR A 43 -6.18 10.57 -4.84
C TYR A 43 -7.69 10.40 -4.63
N VAL A 44 -8.10 9.50 -3.75
CA VAL A 44 -9.52 9.25 -3.51
C VAL A 44 -10.22 10.47 -2.92
N GLN A 45 -9.55 11.21 -2.04
CA GLN A 45 -10.13 12.39 -1.38
C GLN A 45 -10.19 13.64 -2.27
N THR A 46 -9.15 13.90 -3.07
CA THR A 46 -8.97 15.18 -3.78
C THR A 46 -8.91 15.06 -5.29
N GLY A 47 -8.73 13.86 -5.83
CA GLY A 47 -8.51 13.61 -7.25
C GLY A 47 -7.09 13.91 -7.73
N GLU A 48 -6.14 14.16 -6.82
CA GLU A 48 -4.73 14.36 -7.19
C GLU A 48 -4.14 13.08 -7.79
N THR A 49 -3.57 13.16 -9.00
CA THR A 49 -3.01 12.00 -9.70
C THR A 49 -1.93 11.31 -8.84
N PRO A 50 -2.10 10.02 -8.50
CA PRO A 50 -1.18 9.33 -7.61
C PRO A 50 0.07 8.84 -8.37
N PHE A 51 1.11 8.47 -7.60
CA PHE A 51 2.32 7.79 -8.07
C PHE A 51 3.19 8.53 -9.13
N THR A 52 2.98 9.82 -9.35
CA THR A 52 3.74 10.59 -10.38
C THR A 52 5.24 10.61 -10.16
N ASP A 53 5.68 10.51 -8.90
CA ASP A 53 7.08 10.74 -8.51
C ASP A 53 7.85 9.45 -8.20
N ILE A 54 7.15 8.32 -8.10
CA ILE A 54 7.73 7.04 -7.65
C ILE A 54 7.49 5.86 -8.59
N GLY A 55 6.56 5.99 -9.53
CA GLY A 55 6.20 4.96 -10.50
C GLY A 55 6.66 5.27 -11.91
N ARG A 56 6.79 4.23 -12.73
CA ARG A 56 6.90 4.39 -14.19
C ARG A 56 5.58 4.06 -14.86
N THR A 57 5.24 4.78 -15.92
CA THR A 57 4.09 4.43 -16.76
C THR A 57 4.32 3.06 -17.43
N PRO A 58 3.31 2.17 -17.45
CA PRO A 58 3.38 0.94 -18.23
C PRO A 58 3.60 1.21 -19.72
N GLY A 59 4.50 0.45 -20.33
CA GLY A 59 4.75 0.43 -21.77
C GLY A 59 4.02 -0.72 -22.46
N VAL A 60 4.13 -0.79 -23.78
CA VAL A 60 3.41 -1.77 -24.63
C VAL A 60 3.80 -3.23 -24.34
N TYR A 61 4.97 -3.46 -23.75
CA TYR A 61 5.46 -4.81 -23.42
C TYR A 61 5.28 -5.17 -21.94
N ASP A 62 4.71 -4.27 -21.15
CA ASP A 62 4.36 -4.59 -19.77
C ASP A 62 2.99 -5.28 -19.76
N GLU A 63 2.89 -6.38 -19.03
CA GLU A 63 1.65 -7.12 -18.82
C GLU A 63 0.79 -6.44 -17.75
N VAL A 64 0.49 -5.15 -17.95
CA VAL A 64 -0.38 -4.35 -17.08
C VAL A 64 -1.67 -4.04 -17.84
N GLU A 65 -2.76 -4.66 -17.40
CA GLU A 65 -4.10 -4.39 -17.91
C GLU A 65 -4.83 -3.49 -16.92
N VAL A 66 -5.15 -2.28 -17.34
CA VAL A 66 -6.03 -1.38 -16.59
C VAL A 66 -7.47 -1.85 -16.77
N SER A 67 -8.20 -1.95 -15.67
CA SER A 67 -9.59 -2.39 -15.62
C SER A 67 -10.47 -1.56 -16.55
N GLU A 68 -11.19 -2.25 -17.43
CA GLU A 68 -12.10 -1.62 -18.41
C GLU A 68 -13.29 -0.89 -17.74
N ASN A 69 -13.53 -1.15 -16.45
CA ASN A 69 -14.61 -0.53 -15.68
C ASN A 69 -14.20 0.82 -15.04
N LEU A 70 -12.96 1.27 -15.25
CA LEU A 70 -12.48 2.55 -14.75
C LEU A 70 -12.47 3.60 -15.86
N GLU A 71 -13.12 4.73 -15.60
CA GLU A 71 -13.01 5.97 -16.35
C GLU A 71 -11.81 6.78 -15.83
N ASN A 72 -11.26 7.67 -16.68
CA ASN A 72 -10.11 8.51 -16.34
C ASN A 72 -8.94 7.71 -15.73
N ALA A 73 -8.80 6.46 -16.15
CA ALA A 73 -7.93 5.50 -15.50
C ALA A 73 -6.45 5.74 -15.79
N GLY A 74 -5.61 5.37 -14.84
CA GLY A 74 -4.16 5.39 -14.95
C GLY A 74 -3.54 4.19 -14.24
N ALA A 75 -2.29 3.92 -14.57
CA ALA A 75 -1.51 2.89 -13.90
C ALA A 75 -0.04 3.26 -13.82
N ALA A 76 0.64 2.67 -12.84
CA ALA A 76 2.07 2.82 -12.61
C ALA A 76 2.68 1.50 -12.15
N ILE A 77 3.87 1.20 -12.65
CA ILE A 77 4.70 0.09 -12.18
C ILE A 77 5.64 0.62 -11.11
N LEU A 78 5.61 0.00 -9.93
CA LEU A 78 6.35 0.42 -8.74
C LEU A 78 7.43 -0.60 -8.38
N GLU A 79 8.47 -0.13 -7.68
CA GLU A 79 9.51 -0.96 -7.06
C GLU A 79 10.07 -2.06 -7.97
N ASN A 80 10.71 -1.65 -9.08
CA ASN A 80 11.33 -2.58 -10.02
C ASN A 80 10.39 -3.69 -10.50
N ASN A 81 9.13 -3.34 -10.81
CA ASN A 81 8.10 -4.27 -11.27
C ASN A 81 7.60 -5.25 -10.20
N ARG A 82 7.76 -4.92 -8.91
CA ARG A 82 7.21 -5.70 -7.81
C ARG A 82 5.73 -5.43 -7.58
N PHE A 83 5.27 -4.20 -7.81
CA PHE A 83 3.88 -3.82 -7.66
C PHE A 83 3.35 -3.09 -8.89
N VAL A 84 2.06 -3.23 -9.11
CA VAL A 84 1.29 -2.45 -10.08
C VAL A 84 0.29 -1.62 -9.28
N ALA A 85 0.28 -0.32 -9.53
CA ALA A 85 -0.77 0.56 -9.08
C ALA A 85 -1.71 0.88 -10.24
N GLU A 86 -3.00 0.92 -9.95
CA GLU A 86 -4.06 1.30 -10.86
C GLU A 86 -5.00 2.27 -10.14
N TRP A 87 -5.49 3.27 -10.84
CA TRP A 87 -6.49 4.18 -10.30
C TRP A 87 -7.45 4.66 -11.36
N GLY A 88 -8.64 5.11 -10.95
CA GLY A 88 -9.65 5.64 -11.85
C GLY A 88 -10.99 5.86 -11.15
N GLU A 89 -11.99 6.22 -11.95
CA GLU A 89 -13.36 6.48 -11.49
C GLU A 89 -14.28 5.34 -11.95
N ALA A 90 -15.07 4.78 -11.04
CA ALA A 90 -16.04 3.72 -11.31
C ALA A 90 -17.47 4.21 -11.05
N GLU A 91 -18.46 3.66 -11.74
CA GLU A 91 -19.86 3.88 -11.38
C GLU A 91 -20.13 3.36 -9.96
N ASN A 92 -20.82 4.16 -9.13
CA ASN A 92 -21.22 3.71 -7.81
C ASN A 92 -22.38 2.71 -7.94
N PRO A 93 -22.22 1.45 -7.52
CA PRO A 93 -23.27 0.43 -7.66
C PRO A 93 -24.51 0.72 -6.81
N ASN A 94 -24.39 1.56 -5.78
CA ASN A 94 -25.49 1.95 -4.90
C ASN A 94 -26.22 3.22 -5.40
N ASP A 95 -25.56 4.05 -6.22
CA ASP A 95 -26.13 5.26 -6.81
C ASP A 95 -25.50 5.55 -8.19
N PRO A 96 -26.15 5.13 -9.29
CA PRO A 96 -25.69 5.33 -10.67
C PRO A 96 -25.50 6.79 -11.08
N THR A 97 -25.94 7.76 -10.28
CA THR A 97 -25.73 9.19 -10.54
C THR A 97 -24.43 9.73 -9.94
N SER A 98 -23.70 8.89 -9.21
CA SER A 98 -22.42 9.21 -8.56
C SER A 98 -21.31 8.30 -9.04
N GLN A 99 -20.07 8.78 -8.91
CA GLN A 99 -18.86 8.02 -9.21
C GLN A 99 -18.04 7.78 -7.94
N LEU A 100 -17.26 6.71 -7.96
CA LEU A 100 -16.30 6.34 -6.93
C LEU A 100 -14.89 6.51 -7.48
N ARG A 101 -13.99 7.18 -6.76
CA ARG A 101 -12.55 7.08 -7.03
C ARG A 101 -12.00 5.83 -6.40
N VAL A 102 -11.22 5.09 -7.18
CA VAL A 102 -10.62 3.82 -6.80
C VAL A 102 -9.11 3.91 -7.00
N CYS A 103 -8.33 3.52 -6.00
CA CYS A 103 -6.88 3.32 -6.10
C CYS A 103 -6.54 1.93 -5.61
N ILE A 104 -5.85 1.15 -6.43
CA ILE A 104 -5.47 -0.23 -6.16
C ILE A 104 -3.95 -0.32 -6.27
N VAL A 105 -3.30 -0.99 -5.33
CA VAL A 105 -1.92 -1.42 -5.46
C VAL A 105 -1.84 -2.92 -5.19
N GLU A 106 -1.30 -3.67 -6.13
CA GLU A 106 -1.21 -5.12 -6.06
C GLU A 106 0.18 -5.63 -6.42
N VAL A 107 0.49 -6.84 -5.99
CA VAL A 107 1.72 -7.54 -6.37
C VAL A 107 1.68 -7.89 -7.85
N SER A 108 2.76 -7.59 -8.56
CA SER A 108 2.94 -8.02 -9.94
C SER A 108 3.23 -9.52 -9.99
N TYR A 109 2.40 -10.28 -10.71
CA TYR A 109 2.58 -11.72 -10.92
C TYR A 109 3.49 -12.02 -12.12
N THR A 110 4.67 -11.39 -12.19
CA THR A 110 5.70 -11.78 -13.16
C THR A 110 6.56 -12.92 -12.61
N GLU A 111 7.21 -13.68 -13.50
CA GLU A 111 7.89 -14.96 -13.20
C GLU A 111 8.93 -14.91 -12.05
N ASN A 112 9.34 -13.72 -11.58
CA ASN A 112 10.40 -13.55 -10.59
C ASN A 112 9.99 -12.81 -9.29
N SER A 113 8.73 -12.39 -9.09
CA SER A 113 8.37 -11.54 -7.95
C SER A 113 7.01 -11.85 -7.29
N VAL A 114 6.89 -12.99 -6.59
CA VAL A 114 5.68 -13.27 -5.76
C VAL A 114 5.79 -12.61 -4.36
N GLU A 115 6.44 -11.45 -4.29
CA GLU A 115 6.74 -10.78 -3.02
C GLU A 115 5.78 -9.63 -2.72
N GLY A 116 4.69 -9.96 -2.03
CA GLY A 116 3.87 -8.98 -1.30
C GLY A 116 4.68 -8.11 -0.34
N PHE A 117 4.06 -7.04 0.14
CA PHE A 117 4.62 -6.19 1.18
C PHE A 117 4.96 -7.07 2.39
N VAL A 118 6.23 -7.10 2.78
CA VAL A 118 6.68 -7.82 3.98
C VAL A 118 6.45 -6.85 5.14
N VAL A 119 5.51 -7.20 6.01
CA VAL A 119 5.04 -6.34 7.10
C VAL A 119 5.24 -7.03 8.44
N GLU A 120 5.40 -6.28 9.52
CA GLU A 120 5.39 -6.85 10.87
C GLU A 120 3.95 -7.23 11.29
N PRO A 121 3.64 -8.52 11.54
CA PRO A 121 2.30 -8.96 11.93
C PRO A 121 1.84 -8.39 13.27
N ASP A 122 2.76 -8.18 14.21
CA ASP A 122 2.41 -7.66 15.53
C ASP A 122 1.98 -6.19 15.44
N GLY A 123 0.78 -5.90 15.92
CA GLY A 123 0.19 -4.56 15.86
C GLY A 123 -0.22 -4.12 14.45
N PHE A 124 -0.31 -5.03 13.48
CA PHE A 124 -0.68 -4.74 12.08
C PHE A 124 -1.95 -3.87 11.98
N ILE A 125 -3.05 -4.29 12.63
CA ILE A 125 -4.33 -3.58 12.57
C ILE A 125 -4.19 -2.17 13.14
N ALA A 126 -3.58 -2.02 14.32
CA ALA A 126 -3.40 -0.72 14.95
C ALA A 126 -2.54 0.22 14.07
N ARG A 127 -1.42 -0.29 13.55
CA ARG A 127 -0.50 0.47 12.70
C ARG A 127 -1.20 1.04 11.47
N TYR A 128 -1.91 0.20 10.71
CA TYR A 128 -2.58 0.69 9.50
C TYR A 128 -3.84 1.49 9.80
N THR A 129 -4.49 1.27 10.93
CA THR A 129 -5.56 2.17 11.41
C THR A 129 -5.00 3.58 11.65
N ASP A 130 -3.84 3.71 12.29
CA ASP A 130 -3.20 5.02 12.52
C ASP A 130 -2.79 5.70 11.20
N VAL A 131 -2.28 4.94 10.22
CA VAL A 131 -1.96 5.47 8.87
C VAL A 131 -3.22 5.98 8.18
N ILE A 132 -4.30 5.20 8.20
CA ILE A 132 -5.58 5.53 7.54
C ILE A 132 -6.27 6.72 8.23
N ALA A 133 -6.17 6.81 9.56
CA ALA A 133 -6.78 7.87 10.35
C ALA A 133 -6.29 9.29 9.98
N THR A 134 -5.18 9.41 9.26
CA THR A 134 -4.71 10.69 8.70
C THR A 134 -5.69 11.28 7.68
N ALA A 135 -6.43 10.42 6.97
CA ALA A 135 -7.40 10.80 5.95
C ALA A 135 -8.81 10.92 6.52
N GLU A 136 -9.26 9.89 7.24
CA GLU A 136 -10.57 9.83 7.92
C GLU A 136 -10.50 8.79 9.05
N PRO A 137 -11.18 8.99 10.20
CA PRO A 137 -11.19 8.01 11.29
C PRO A 137 -12.04 6.77 10.94
N LEU A 138 -11.49 5.91 10.09
CA LEU A 138 -12.09 4.62 9.73
C LEU A 138 -11.86 3.59 10.85
N VAL A 139 -12.79 2.66 10.98
CA VAL A 139 -12.74 1.56 11.95
C VAL A 139 -12.43 0.25 11.22
N PRO A 140 -11.46 -0.54 11.70
CA PRO A 140 -11.18 -1.85 11.12
C PRO A 140 -12.35 -2.83 11.34
N GLU A 141 -12.58 -3.71 10.38
CA GLU A 141 -13.54 -4.82 10.50
C GLU A 141 -13.16 -5.80 11.61
N VAL A 142 -11.86 -5.93 11.88
CA VAL A 142 -11.30 -6.88 12.85
C VAL A 142 -10.17 -6.26 13.65
N ASP A 143 -10.06 -6.67 14.92
CA ASP A 143 -9.03 -6.16 15.82
C ASP A 143 -7.67 -6.85 15.66
N VAL A 144 -7.64 -8.06 15.08
CA VAL A 144 -6.43 -8.89 14.98
C VAL A 144 -6.35 -9.61 13.63
N LEU A 145 -5.14 -9.64 13.06
CA LEU A 145 -4.82 -10.47 11.91
C LEU A 145 -4.66 -11.92 12.36
N THR A 146 -5.59 -12.77 11.96
CA THR A 146 -5.56 -14.21 12.25
C THR A 146 -4.73 -14.97 11.21
N ASP A 147 -4.43 -16.24 11.49
CA ASP A 147 -3.76 -17.13 10.54
C ASP A 147 -4.51 -17.27 9.22
N GLY A 148 -3.75 -17.33 8.12
CA GLY A 148 -4.25 -17.53 6.75
C GLY A 148 -4.48 -16.24 5.95
N PRO A 149 -4.65 -16.34 4.62
CA PRO A 149 -5.03 -15.21 3.77
C PRO A 149 -6.47 -14.78 4.02
N ARG A 150 -6.68 -13.47 4.12
CA ARG A 150 -7.99 -12.87 4.33
C ARG A 150 -8.06 -11.44 3.80
N THR A 151 -9.27 -11.03 3.46
CA THR A 151 -9.59 -9.63 3.20
C THR A 151 -9.91 -8.93 4.52
N ILE A 152 -9.41 -7.71 4.68
CA ILE A 152 -9.62 -6.87 5.86
C ILE A 152 -10.04 -5.49 5.36
N GLY A 153 -11.18 -5.00 5.84
CA GLY A 153 -11.63 -3.65 5.54
C GLY A 153 -11.49 -2.68 6.70
N TRP A 154 -11.38 -1.40 6.36
CA TRP A 154 -11.59 -0.24 7.21
C TRP A 154 -12.72 0.59 6.60
N TYR A 155 -13.69 0.98 7.42
CA TYR A 155 -14.92 1.65 6.99
C TYR A 155 -15.29 2.79 7.93
N SER A 156 -16.05 3.78 7.47
CA SER A 156 -16.57 4.85 8.32
C SER A 156 -17.53 4.28 9.38
N ALA A 157 -17.29 4.58 10.66
CA ALA A 157 -18.05 4.01 11.78
C ALA A 157 -19.53 4.42 11.82
N ASP A 158 -19.86 5.53 11.16
CA ASP A 158 -21.16 6.20 11.17
C ASP A 158 -21.95 6.01 9.87
N ARG A 159 -21.43 5.24 8.92
CA ARG A 159 -22.06 4.98 7.61
C ARG A 159 -22.24 3.49 7.36
N ASP A 160 -23.00 3.17 6.32
CA ASP A 160 -23.05 1.79 5.83
C ASP A 160 -21.64 1.35 5.37
N PRO A 161 -21.21 0.10 5.60
CA PRO A 161 -19.90 -0.40 5.15
C PRO A 161 -19.68 -0.27 3.63
N PHE A 162 -20.73 -0.06 2.85
CA PHE A 162 -20.70 0.16 1.41
C PHE A 162 -20.90 1.63 1.01
N GLU A 163 -20.68 2.57 1.93
CA GLU A 163 -20.70 4.03 1.68
C GLU A 163 -19.39 4.69 2.14
N GLY A 164 -19.09 5.88 1.61
CA GLY A 164 -17.94 6.69 2.02
C GLY A 164 -16.56 6.09 1.72
N LEU A 165 -15.54 6.58 2.43
CA LEU A 165 -14.14 6.15 2.28
C LEU A 165 -13.94 4.75 2.86
N ARG A 166 -13.23 3.91 2.11
CA ARG A 166 -12.92 2.53 2.48
C ARG A 166 -11.50 2.19 2.11
N VAL A 167 -10.88 1.40 2.96
CA VAL A 167 -9.59 0.76 2.66
C VAL A 167 -9.78 -0.73 2.82
N VAL A 168 -9.37 -1.50 1.83
CA VAL A 168 -9.45 -2.96 1.83
C VAL A 168 -8.06 -3.51 1.54
N MET A 169 -7.61 -4.45 2.36
CA MET A 169 -6.33 -5.13 2.16
C MET A 169 -6.54 -6.64 2.06
N VAL A 170 -5.84 -7.30 1.14
CA VAL A 170 -5.69 -8.75 1.14
C VAL A 170 -4.38 -9.08 1.85
N ALA A 171 -4.49 -9.69 3.03
CA ALA A 171 -3.37 -9.89 3.94
C ALA A 171 -3.35 -11.29 4.53
N ARG A 172 -2.16 -11.73 4.92
CA ARG A 172 -1.90 -12.87 5.81
C ARG A 172 -0.82 -12.46 6.80
N PRO A 173 -0.55 -13.23 7.87
CA PRO A 173 0.55 -12.90 8.78
C PRO A 173 1.85 -12.62 8.02
N ALA A 174 2.46 -11.48 8.33
CA ALA A 174 3.68 -10.94 7.75
C ALA A 174 3.64 -10.57 6.24
N ARG A 175 2.46 -10.53 5.61
CA ARG A 175 2.37 -10.17 4.19
C ARG A 175 1.06 -9.52 3.77
N VAL A 176 1.14 -8.46 2.98
CA VAL A 176 0.02 -7.88 2.23
C VAL A 176 0.24 -8.10 0.73
N SER A 177 -0.77 -8.58 0.01
CA SER A 177 -0.70 -8.80 -1.45
C SER A 177 -1.38 -7.72 -2.26
N SER A 178 -2.37 -7.03 -1.67
CA SER A 178 -2.99 -5.88 -2.31
C SER A 178 -3.61 -4.95 -1.28
N VAL A 179 -3.70 -3.68 -1.66
CA VAL A 179 -4.47 -2.64 -0.97
C VAL A 179 -5.35 -1.95 -2.01
N MET A 180 -6.58 -1.65 -1.62
CA MET A 180 -7.56 -0.93 -2.41
C MET A 180 -8.15 0.17 -1.54
N VAL A 181 -8.20 1.39 -2.06
CA VAL A 181 -8.85 2.54 -1.44
C VAL A 181 -9.98 2.99 -2.35
N VAL A 182 -11.17 3.18 -1.79
CA VAL A 182 -12.37 3.59 -2.52
C VAL A 182 -13.04 4.72 -1.77
N GLY A 183 -13.55 5.72 -2.48
CA GLY A 183 -14.33 6.80 -1.88
C GLY A 183 -15.09 7.61 -2.93
N ASP A 184 -15.95 8.50 -2.48
CA ASP A 184 -16.83 9.25 -3.36
C ASP A 184 -16.05 10.26 -4.23
N ALA A 185 -16.29 10.21 -5.54
CA ALA A 185 -15.82 11.22 -6.47
C ALA A 185 -16.76 12.45 -6.36
N ASN A 186 -16.52 13.31 -5.39
CA ASN A 186 -17.27 14.57 -5.23
C ASN A 186 -17.26 15.42 -6.51
#